data_AF-X0YE13-F1
#
_entry.id   AF-X0YE13-F1
#
_cell.length_a   1.000
_cell.length_b   1.000
_cell.length_c   1.000
_cell.angle_alpha   90.00
_cell.angle_beta   90.00
_cell.angle_gamma   90.00
#
_symmetry.space_group_name_H-M   'P 1'
#
loop_
_entity.id
_entity.type
_entity.pdbx_description
1 polymer ?
#
loop_
_entity_poly.entity_id
_entity_poly.type
_entity_poly.pdbx_seq_one_letter_code
_entity_poly.pdbx_strand_id
1 'polypeptide(L)'
;GESLNLDFFSWLVHVYPSLITDEDINRLEQKLTAEEVRQKLNEMYAKLLDPEGSAMKNLFQVDPLGFRLKVLEKLRFLNIIPRMRLENGHFISRDGKNALIIAETPYEITDVEHGREMLTHFQDLLANAVPDNITVSMISGHRYTLANIDAIKKDIVIILICSSLGIFILFLLFFRSFGGVFVFLTPICVLCIAAAGVSVFYRTVSAVTIGFGAVLLGISV
;
A
#
# COMPACT_ATOMS: atom_id res chain seq x y z
N GLY A 1 19.01 -20.02 -18.05
CA GLY A 1 18.74 -19.03 -19.12
C GLY A 1 17.62 -19.53 -20.01
N GLU A 2 17.88 -20.54 -20.83
CA GLU A 2 16.91 -21.08 -21.80
C GLU A 2 15.71 -21.83 -21.21
N SER A 3 15.89 -22.56 -20.10
CA SER A 3 14.81 -23.33 -19.46
C SER A 3 13.66 -22.45 -18.96
N LEU A 4 13.97 -21.31 -18.35
CA LEU A 4 12.99 -20.34 -17.84
C LEU A 4 12.08 -19.78 -18.93
N ASN A 5 12.56 -19.72 -20.18
CA ASN A 5 11.77 -19.21 -21.31
C ASN A 5 10.77 -20.26 -21.81
N LEU A 6 11.18 -21.54 -21.86
CA LEU A 6 10.33 -22.65 -22.30
C LEU A 6 9.19 -22.93 -21.30
N ASP A 7 9.47 -22.91 -20.01
CA ASP A 7 8.46 -23.14 -18.97
C ASP A 7 7.38 -22.05 -19.01
N PHE A 8 7.80 -20.79 -19.19
CA PHE A 8 6.87 -19.66 -19.36
C PHE A 8 6.00 -19.81 -20.61
N PHE A 9 6.58 -20.16 -21.76
CA PHE A 9 5.80 -20.37 -22.99
C PHE A 9 4.85 -21.57 -22.90
N SER A 10 5.26 -22.64 -22.23
CA SER A 10 4.39 -23.79 -21.95
C SER A 10 3.21 -23.38 -21.06
N TRP A 11 3.46 -22.61 -20.01
CA TRP A 11 2.42 -22.08 -19.14
C TRP A 11 1.42 -21.20 -19.90
N LEU A 12 1.88 -20.33 -20.81
CA LEU A 12 1.00 -19.50 -21.63
C LEU A 12 0.01 -20.31 -22.46
N VAL A 13 0.46 -21.43 -23.04
CA VAL A 13 -0.40 -22.33 -23.82
C VAL A 13 -1.41 -23.03 -22.91
N HIS A 14 -0.99 -23.47 -21.72
CA HIS A 14 -1.88 -24.09 -20.75
C HIS A 14 -2.99 -23.14 -20.23
N VAL A 15 -2.70 -21.84 -20.12
CA VAL A 15 -3.66 -20.84 -19.65
C VAL A 15 -4.59 -20.34 -20.77
N TYR A 16 -4.22 -20.54 -22.04
CA TYR A 16 -5.00 -20.05 -23.19
C TYR A 16 -6.49 -20.44 -23.17
N PRO A 17 -6.89 -21.70 -22.86
CA PRO A 17 -8.30 -22.07 -22.81
C PRO A 17 -9.10 -21.27 -21.78
N SER A 18 -8.46 -20.82 -20.69
CA SER A 18 -9.10 -19.98 -19.68
C SER A 18 -9.27 -18.52 -20.09
N LEU A 19 -8.63 -18.09 -21.19
CA LEU A 19 -8.62 -16.71 -21.69
C LEU A 19 -9.34 -16.54 -23.03
N ILE A 20 -9.91 -17.62 -23.58
CA ILE A 20 -10.57 -17.63 -24.89
C ILE A 20 -11.94 -16.96 -24.82
N THR A 21 -12.32 -16.23 -25.88
CA THR A 21 -13.69 -15.70 -26.06
C THR A 21 -14.36 -16.36 -27.25
N ASP A 22 -15.68 -16.21 -27.40
CA ASP A 22 -16.42 -16.79 -28.54
C ASP A 22 -15.90 -16.30 -29.90
N GLU A 23 -15.44 -15.04 -29.98
CA GLU A 23 -14.80 -14.51 -31.20
C GLU A 23 -13.46 -15.20 -31.49
N ASP A 24 -12.68 -15.54 -30.47
CA ASP A 24 -11.42 -16.26 -30.64
C ASP A 24 -11.65 -17.71 -31.05
N ILE A 25 -12.73 -18.35 -30.61
CA ILE A 25 -13.11 -19.69 -31.05
C ILE A 25 -13.40 -19.70 -32.56
N ASN A 26 -14.21 -18.76 -33.05
CA ASN A 26 -14.51 -18.66 -34.48
C ASN A 26 -13.24 -18.43 -35.32
N ARG A 27 -12.29 -17.63 -34.82
CA ARG A 27 -10.99 -17.43 -35.48
C ARG A 27 -10.09 -18.67 -35.40
N LEU A 28 -10.17 -19.41 -34.31
CA LEU A 28 -9.43 -20.65 -34.10
C LEU A 28 -9.87 -21.71 -35.11
N GLU A 29 -11.18 -21.85 -35.30
CA GLU A 29 -11.76 -22.80 -36.27
C GLU A 29 -11.27 -22.54 -37.69
N GLN A 30 -11.15 -21.26 -38.09
CA GLN A 30 -10.59 -20.90 -39.40
C GLN A 30 -9.11 -21.31 -39.53
N LYS A 31 -8.32 -21.16 -38.46
CA LYS A 31 -6.90 -21.53 -38.43
C LYS A 31 -6.63 -23.03 -38.28
N LEU A 32 -7.63 -23.79 -37.84
CA LEU A 32 -7.55 -25.25 -37.70
C LEU A 32 -7.95 -26.00 -38.98
N THR A 33 -8.23 -25.27 -40.08
CA THR A 33 -8.47 -25.89 -41.38
C THR A 33 -7.23 -26.62 -41.89
N ALA A 34 -7.44 -27.71 -42.63
CA ALA A 34 -6.34 -28.56 -43.11
C ALA A 34 -5.30 -27.80 -43.95
N GLU A 35 -5.75 -26.80 -44.73
CA GLU A 35 -4.84 -26.00 -45.56
C GLU A 35 -3.96 -25.06 -44.72
N GLU A 36 -4.56 -24.34 -43.75
CA GLU A 36 -3.84 -23.44 -42.84
C GLU A 36 -2.83 -24.20 -41.97
N VAL A 37 -3.22 -25.36 -41.44
CA VAL A 37 -2.32 -26.21 -40.66
C VAL A 37 -1.15 -26.69 -41.53
N ARG A 38 -1.43 -27.12 -42.78
CA ARG A 38 -0.37 -27.57 -43.69
C ARG A 38 0.57 -26.43 -44.07
N GLN A 39 0.05 -25.24 -44.32
CA GLN A 39 0.86 -24.05 -44.57
C GLN A 39 1.76 -23.74 -43.37
N LYS A 40 1.21 -23.79 -42.15
CA LYS A 40 1.98 -23.52 -40.93
C LYS A 40 3.09 -24.54 -40.70
N LEU A 41 2.82 -25.82 -40.94
CA LEU A 41 3.82 -26.87 -40.85
C LEU A 41 4.94 -26.69 -41.89
N ASN A 42 4.62 -26.26 -43.11
CA ASN A 42 5.63 -25.96 -44.13
C ASN A 42 6.51 -24.76 -43.72
N GLU A 43 5.91 -23.70 -43.16
CA GLU A 43 6.66 -22.55 -42.62
C GLU A 43 7.58 -22.97 -41.46
N MET A 44 7.11 -23.83 -40.56
CA MET A 44 7.92 -24.37 -39.48
C MET A 44 9.06 -25.25 -40.00
N TYR A 45 8.77 -26.10 -40.99
CA TYR A 45 9.77 -26.95 -41.62
C TYR A 45 10.89 -26.11 -42.26
N ALA A 46 10.54 -25.08 -43.04
CA ALA A 46 11.51 -24.16 -43.60
C ALA A 46 12.38 -23.48 -42.53
N LYS A 47 11.78 -23.01 -41.43
CA LYS A 47 12.51 -22.39 -40.31
C LYS A 47 13.39 -23.37 -39.52
N LEU A 48 13.04 -24.65 -39.50
CA LEU A 48 13.86 -25.68 -38.85
C LEU A 48 15.11 -26.02 -39.68
N LEU A 49 15.10 -25.74 -40.99
CA LEU A 49 16.26 -25.90 -41.87
C LEU A 49 17.25 -24.73 -41.75
N ASP A 50 16.81 -23.59 -41.19
CA ASP A 50 17.68 -22.44 -40.95
C ASP A 50 18.63 -22.67 -39.74
N PRO A 51 19.78 -21.97 -39.68
CA PRO A 51 20.75 -22.10 -38.58
C PRO A 51 20.16 -21.87 -37.19
N GLU A 52 19.12 -21.04 -37.08
CA GLU A 52 18.40 -20.72 -35.84
C GLU A 52 17.34 -21.77 -35.45
N GLY A 53 17.07 -22.76 -36.32
CA GLY A 53 16.01 -23.75 -36.15
C GLY A 53 16.18 -24.67 -34.94
N SER A 54 17.44 -24.94 -34.55
CA SER A 54 17.75 -25.82 -33.40
C SER A 54 17.21 -25.29 -32.07
N ALA A 55 17.31 -23.97 -31.85
CA ALA A 55 16.77 -23.31 -30.65
C ALA A 55 15.23 -23.26 -30.68
N MET A 56 14.63 -23.10 -31.86
CA MET A 56 13.19 -22.97 -32.03
C MET A 56 12.44 -24.31 -31.98
N LYS A 57 13.16 -25.44 -32.15
CA LYS A 57 12.60 -26.80 -32.16
C LYS A 57 11.77 -27.14 -30.92
N ASN A 58 12.21 -26.74 -29.73
CA ASN A 58 11.49 -27.02 -28.48
C ASN A 58 10.22 -26.17 -28.39
N LEU A 59 10.27 -24.93 -28.86
CA LEU A 59 9.12 -24.02 -28.89
C LEU A 59 8.04 -24.48 -29.88
N PHE A 60 8.46 -24.99 -31.04
CA PHE A 60 7.56 -25.56 -32.04
C PHE A 60 6.87 -26.86 -31.61
N GLN A 61 7.51 -27.66 -30.75
CA GLN A 61 6.88 -28.85 -30.16
C GLN A 61 5.78 -28.49 -29.15
N VAL A 62 5.97 -27.40 -28.40
CA VAL A 62 4.99 -26.93 -27.41
C VAL A 62 3.82 -26.21 -28.08
N ASP A 63 4.08 -25.41 -29.11
CA ASP A 63 3.06 -24.59 -29.78
C ASP A 63 3.31 -24.48 -31.29
N PRO A 64 2.90 -25.51 -32.07
CA PRO A 64 3.10 -25.54 -33.52
C PRO A 64 2.27 -24.48 -34.26
N LEU A 65 1.12 -24.09 -33.72
CA LEU A 65 0.22 -23.13 -34.36
C LEU A 65 0.43 -21.68 -33.89
N GLY A 66 1.25 -21.45 -32.87
CA GLY A 66 1.63 -20.11 -32.42
C GLY A 66 0.61 -19.42 -31.52
N PHE A 67 -0.23 -20.17 -30.81
CA PHE A 67 -1.29 -19.64 -29.93
C PHE A 67 -0.75 -18.75 -28.81
N ARG A 68 0.48 -18.97 -28.35
CA ARG A 68 1.12 -18.15 -27.31
C ARG A 68 1.13 -16.66 -27.63
N LEU A 69 1.24 -16.28 -28.91
CA LEU A 69 1.24 -14.88 -29.34
C LEU A 69 -0.11 -14.21 -29.06
N LYS A 70 -1.20 -14.95 -29.18
CA LYS A 70 -2.56 -14.46 -28.87
C LYS A 70 -2.77 -14.32 -27.37
N VAL A 71 -2.24 -15.25 -26.57
CA VAL A 71 -2.21 -15.13 -25.11
C VAL A 71 -1.46 -13.86 -24.72
N LEU A 72 -0.27 -13.65 -25.26
CA LEU A 72 0.55 -12.46 -25.02
C LEU A 72 -0.20 -11.16 -25.37
N GLU A 73 -0.89 -11.10 -26.50
CA GLU A 73 -1.76 -9.96 -26.84
C GLU A 73 -2.84 -9.71 -25.79
N LYS A 74 -3.50 -10.76 -25.29
CA LYS A 74 -4.53 -10.64 -24.24
C LYS A 74 -3.95 -10.22 -22.89
N LEU A 75 -2.78 -10.75 -22.54
CA LEU A 75 -2.07 -10.35 -21.32
C LEU A 75 -1.61 -8.88 -21.39
N ARG A 76 -1.34 -8.33 -22.58
CA ARG A 76 -1.10 -6.87 -22.73
C ARG A 76 -2.31 -6.02 -22.34
N PHE A 77 -3.53 -6.57 -22.40
CA PHE A 77 -4.76 -5.88 -22.01
C PHE A 77 -5.14 -6.07 -20.54
N LEU A 78 -4.42 -6.91 -19.78
CA LEU A 78 -4.46 -6.88 -18.32
C LEU A 78 -3.79 -5.59 -17.82
N ASN A 79 -4.43 -4.46 -18.11
CA ASN A 79 -4.20 -3.21 -17.42
C ASN A 79 -4.59 -3.48 -15.97
N ILE A 80 -3.58 -3.67 -15.13
CA ILE A 80 -3.68 -3.86 -13.68
C ILE A 80 -4.49 -2.72 -13.03
N ILE A 81 -4.66 -1.59 -13.72
CA ILE A 81 -5.41 -0.42 -13.28
C ILE A 81 -6.35 0.07 -14.41
N PRO A 82 -7.69 0.02 -14.22
CA PRO A 82 -8.65 0.51 -15.20
C PRO A 82 -8.38 1.96 -15.60
N ARG A 83 -8.47 2.29 -16.90
CA ARG A 83 -8.26 3.63 -17.48
C ARG A 83 -6.82 4.19 -17.40
N MET A 84 -5.84 3.36 -17.04
CA MET A 84 -4.42 3.68 -17.19
C MET A 84 -3.85 2.98 -18.43
N ARG A 85 -2.78 3.55 -19.00
CA ARG A 85 -1.96 2.99 -20.07
C ARG A 85 -0.51 3.03 -19.61
N LEU A 86 0.24 1.96 -19.89
CA LEU A 86 1.68 1.93 -19.65
C LEU A 86 2.41 2.58 -20.84
N GLU A 87 3.09 3.70 -20.63
CA GLU A 87 3.95 4.36 -21.62
C GLU A 87 5.37 4.49 -21.06
N ASN A 88 6.35 3.94 -21.78
CA ASN A 88 7.77 3.95 -21.36
C ASN A 88 8.00 3.49 -19.91
N GLY A 89 7.27 2.46 -19.48
CA GLY A 89 7.35 1.92 -18.11
C GLY A 89 6.62 2.73 -17.03
N HIS A 90 5.90 3.80 -17.40
CA HIS A 90 5.14 4.64 -16.47
C HIS A 90 3.64 4.45 -16.67
N PHE A 91 2.88 4.43 -15.58
CA PHE A 91 1.43 4.39 -15.64
C PHE A 91 0.89 5.81 -15.89
N ILE A 92 0.31 6.04 -17.06
CA ILE A 92 -0.28 7.31 -17.47
C ILE A 92 -1.77 7.13 -17.71
N SER A 93 -2.58 8.09 -17.29
CA SER A 93 -4.03 8.09 -17.57
C SER A 93 -4.30 8.18 -19.07
N ARG A 94 -5.45 7.65 -19.53
CA ARG A 94 -5.87 7.73 -20.94
C ARG A 94 -5.89 9.15 -21.52
N ASP A 95 -6.14 10.16 -20.69
CA ASP A 95 -6.14 11.57 -21.09
C ASP A 95 -4.74 12.21 -21.08
N GLY A 96 -3.71 11.49 -20.66
CA GLY A 96 -2.34 11.98 -20.57
C GLY A 96 -2.08 12.98 -19.43
N LYS A 97 -3.08 13.28 -18.59
CA LYS A 97 -2.98 14.34 -17.57
C LYS A 97 -2.50 13.87 -16.21
N ASN A 98 -2.64 12.58 -15.92
CA ASN A 98 -2.30 12.00 -14.62
C ASN A 98 -1.25 10.90 -14.81
N ALA A 99 -0.25 10.89 -13.93
CA ALA A 99 0.74 9.82 -13.83
C ALA A 99 0.62 9.16 -12.46
N LEU A 100 0.71 7.83 -12.41
CA LEU A 100 0.77 7.07 -11.18
C LEU A 100 2.19 6.55 -10.98
N ILE A 101 2.76 6.87 -9.83
CA ILE A 101 4.06 6.39 -9.39
C ILE A 101 3.83 5.52 -8.16
N ILE A 102 4.36 4.30 -8.21
CA ILE A 102 4.32 3.35 -7.09
C ILE A 102 5.72 3.30 -6.50
N ALA A 103 5.84 3.54 -5.21
CA ALA A 103 7.08 3.46 -4.46
C ALA A 103 6.90 2.54 -3.25
N GLU A 104 7.91 1.73 -2.98
CA GLU A 104 7.96 0.84 -1.83
C GLU A 104 8.96 1.35 -0.80
N THR A 105 8.70 1.04 0.46
CA THR A 105 9.57 1.40 1.59
C THR A 105 9.87 0.16 2.43
N PRO A 106 11.10 0.00 2.93
CA PRO A 106 11.44 -1.12 3.81
C PRO A 106 10.89 -0.93 5.23
N TYR A 107 10.40 0.26 5.58
CA TYR A 107 9.92 0.57 6.93
C TYR A 107 8.49 0.05 7.16
N GLU A 108 8.24 -0.52 8.33
CA GLU A 108 6.90 -0.93 8.73
C GLU A 108 5.99 0.28 9.03
N ILE A 109 4.69 0.13 8.81
CA ILE A 109 3.69 1.19 9.06
C ILE A 109 3.64 1.62 10.54
N THR A 110 4.04 0.73 11.43
CA THR A 110 4.14 0.92 12.89
C THR A 110 5.36 1.73 13.31
N ASP A 111 6.36 1.88 12.44
CA ASP A 111 7.55 2.68 12.73
C ASP A 111 7.26 4.17 12.47
N VAL A 112 6.80 4.83 13.52
CA VAL A 112 6.36 6.22 13.48
C VAL A 112 7.52 7.19 13.21
N GLU A 113 8.71 6.91 13.73
CA GLU A 113 9.85 7.82 13.63
C GLU A 113 10.43 7.80 12.21
N HIS A 114 10.78 6.62 11.68
CA HIS A 114 11.25 6.51 10.30
C HIS A 114 10.17 6.89 9.30
N GLY A 115 8.91 6.58 9.59
CA GLY A 115 7.77 7.02 8.77
C GLY A 115 7.66 8.55 8.70
N ARG A 116 7.94 9.26 9.79
CA ARG A 116 7.90 10.74 9.82
C ARG A 116 9.04 11.32 9.00
N GLU A 117 10.27 10.84 9.24
CA GLU A 117 11.45 11.29 8.50
C GLU A 117 11.29 11.07 6.99
N MET A 118 10.78 9.90 6.59
CA MET A 118 10.50 9.58 5.20
C MET A 118 9.50 10.56 4.57
N LEU A 119 8.40 10.88 5.25
CA LEU A 119 7.38 11.78 4.73
C LEU A 119 7.90 13.22 4.64
N THR A 120 8.67 13.69 5.62
CA THR A 120 9.29 15.01 5.58
C THR A 120 10.26 15.10 4.40
N HIS A 121 11.15 14.12 4.25
CA HIS A 121 12.08 14.08 3.13
C HIS A 121 11.35 14.04 1.78
N PHE A 122 10.23 13.30 1.69
CA PHE A 122 9.43 13.28 0.47
C PHE A 122 8.78 14.64 0.17
N GLN A 123 8.27 15.34 1.19
CA GLN A 123 7.73 16.69 1.01
C GLN A 123 8.79 17.68 0.54
N ASP A 124 10.00 17.62 1.10
CA ASP A 124 11.12 18.45 0.69
C ASP A 124 11.55 18.15 -0.76
N LEU A 125 11.59 16.87 -1.14
CA LEU A 125 11.85 16.47 -2.52
C LEU A 125 10.78 17.01 -3.48
N LEU A 126 9.50 16.91 -3.11
CA LEU A 126 8.41 17.44 -3.94
C LEU A 126 8.54 18.94 -4.12
N ALA A 127 8.86 19.68 -3.07
CA ALA A 127 9.01 21.13 -3.12
C ALA A 127 10.16 21.58 -4.05
N ASN A 128 11.20 20.77 -4.20
CA ASN A 128 12.37 21.10 -5.03
C ASN A 128 12.30 20.54 -6.46
N ALA A 129 11.70 19.37 -6.64
CA ALA A 129 11.73 18.64 -7.91
C ALA A 129 10.49 18.85 -8.78
N VAL A 130 9.36 19.25 -8.18
CA VAL A 130 8.08 19.35 -8.89
C VAL A 130 7.79 20.81 -9.26
N PRO A 131 7.60 21.13 -10.56
CA PRO A 131 7.15 22.45 -10.99
C PRO A 131 5.76 22.80 -10.45
N ASP A 132 5.51 24.09 -10.21
CA ASP A 132 4.24 24.60 -9.65
C ASP A 132 2.97 24.23 -10.45
N ASN A 133 3.13 23.84 -11.72
CA ASN A 133 2.03 23.46 -12.60
C ASN A 133 1.60 21.99 -12.45
N ILE A 134 2.20 21.23 -11.54
CA ILE A 134 1.92 19.82 -11.30
C ILE A 134 1.47 19.63 -9.85
N THR A 135 0.24 19.12 -9.68
CA THR A 135 -0.28 18.76 -8.37
C THR A 135 0.06 17.32 -8.04
N VAL A 136 0.73 17.10 -6.90
CA VAL A 136 1.07 15.76 -6.41
C VAL A 136 0.19 15.38 -5.25
N SER A 137 -0.42 14.18 -5.33
CA SER A 137 -1.18 13.58 -4.24
C SER A 137 -0.56 12.25 -3.86
N MET A 138 -0.14 12.12 -2.61
CA MET A 138 0.42 10.88 -2.06
C MET A 138 -0.64 10.12 -1.27
N ILE A 139 -0.78 8.83 -1.54
CA ILE A 139 -1.56 7.91 -0.70
C ILE A 139 -0.58 6.93 -0.07
N SER A 140 -0.48 6.90 1.25
CA SER A 140 0.37 5.95 1.97
C SER A 140 -0.18 5.61 3.36
N GLY A 141 0.04 4.37 3.79
CA GLY A 141 -0.32 3.92 5.14
C GLY A 141 0.38 4.73 6.23
N HIS A 142 1.69 4.99 6.08
CA HIS A 142 2.48 5.80 7.00
C HIS A 142 1.89 7.20 7.21
N ARG A 143 1.48 7.89 6.12
CA ARG A 143 0.86 9.22 6.21
C ARG A 143 -0.45 9.19 6.99
N TYR A 144 -1.27 8.17 6.77
CA TYR A 144 -2.54 8.02 7.49
C TYR A 144 -2.31 7.73 8.98
N THR A 145 -1.39 6.83 9.30
CA THR A 145 -1.03 6.48 10.68
C THR A 145 -0.48 7.69 11.44
N LEU A 146 0.43 8.46 10.83
CA LEU A 146 0.99 9.67 11.45
C LEU A 146 -0.08 10.74 11.67
N ALA A 147 -0.91 11.02 10.66
CA ALA A 147 -2.01 11.97 10.81
C ALA A 147 -2.97 11.56 11.95
N ASN A 148 -3.26 10.26 12.09
CA ASN A 148 -4.08 9.74 13.18
C ASN A 148 -3.42 9.91 14.55
N ILE A 149 -2.12 9.62 14.65
CA ILE A 149 -1.35 9.81 15.90
C ILE A 149 -1.36 11.28 16.31
N ASP A 150 -1.11 12.19 15.38
CA ASP A 150 -1.05 13.62 15.66
C ASP A 150 -2.44 14.18 16.04
N ALA A 151 -3.51 13.70 15.40
CA ALA A 151 -4.87 14.04 15.77
C ALA A 151 -5.19 13.57 17.20
N ILE A 152 -4.94 12.28 17.51
CA ILE A 152 -5.18 11.72 18.86
C ILE A 152 -4.40 12.49 19.93
N LYS A 153 -3.12 12.80 19.68
CA LYS A 153 -2.30 13.57 20.62
C LYS A 153 -2.90 14.94 20.92
N LYS A 154 -3.35 15.65 19.89
CA LYS A 154 -3.99 16.96 20.03
C LYS A 154 -5.32 16.86 20.79
N ASP A 155 -6.13 15.87 20.46
CA ASP A 155 -7.44 15.67 21.06
C ASP A 155 -7.33 15.32 22.55
N ILE A 156 -6.37 14.47 22.93
CA ILE A 156 -6.10 14.15 24.35
C ILE A 156 -5.82 15.41 25.16
N VAL A 157 -5.01 16.34 24.64
CA VAL A 157 -4.68 17.60 25.35
C VAL A 157 -5.92 18.46 25.53
N ILE A 158 -6.74 18.61 24.48
CA ILE A 158 -7.97 19.41 24.54
C ILE A 158 -8.95 18.79 25.53
N ILE A 159 -9.16 17.47 25.48
CA ILE A 159 -10.06 16.76 26.38
C ILE A 159 -9.60 16.92 27.83
N LEU A 160 -8.30 16.74 28.12
CA LEU A 160 -7.74 16.92 29.47
C LEU A 160 -8.01 18.32 30.03
N ILE A 161 -7.77 19.37 29.24
CA ILE A 161 -7.98 20.76 29.66
C ILE A 161 -9.47 21.03 29.89
N CYS A 162 -10.34 20.67 28.93
CA CYS A 162 -11.78 20.89 29.03
C CYS A 162 -12.41 20.13 30.19
N SER A 163 -12.07 18.85 30.37
CA SER A 163 -12.58 18.03 31.46
C SER A 163 -12.08 18.52 32.82
N SER A 164 -10.78 18.86 32.94
CA SER A 164 -10.23 19.39 34.18
C SER A 164 -10.89 20.71 34.57
N LEU A 165 -11.07 21.63 33.62
CA LEU A 165 -11.73 22.90 33.85
C LEU A 165 -13.21 22.72 34.21
N GLY A 166 -13.91 21.81 33.53
CA GLY A 166 -15.30 21.47 33.83
C GLY A 166 -15.49 20.94 35.24
N ILE A 167 -14.65 19.99 35.66
CA ILE A 167 -14.67 19.45 37.03
C ILE A 167 -14.33 20.55 38.05
N PHE A 168 -13.33 21.38 37.77
CA PHE A 168 -12.95 22.48 38.65
C PHE A 168 -14.09 23.50 38.85
N ILE A 169 -14.80 23.86 37.78
CA ILE A 169 -15.98 24.73 37.86
C ILE A 169 -17.10 24.07 38.68
N LEU A 170 -17.39 22.80 38.43
CA LEU A 170 -18.40 22.05 39.18
C LEU A 170 -18.06 22.00 40.67
N PHE A 171 -16.78 21.78 40.98
CA PHE A 171 -16.26 21.80 42.35
C PHE A 171 -16.49 23.15 43.03
N LEU A 172 -16.15 24.26 42.36
CA LEU A 172 -16.36 25.61 42.90
C LEU A 172 -17.84 25.92 43.17
N LEU A 173 -18.74 25.47 42.29
CA LEU A 173 -20.17 25.68 42.44
C LEU A 173 -20.75 24.95 43.66
N PHE A 174 -20.30 23.71 43.92
CA PHE A 174 -20.84 22.86 44.99
C PHE A 174 -20.20 23.11 46.36
N PHE A 175 -18.86 23.19 46.43
CA PHE A 175 -18.17 23.21 47.72
C PHE A 175 -17.95 24.60 48.33
N ARG A 176 -18.02 25.68 47.53
CA ARG A 176 -17.94 27.12 47.89
C ARG A 176 -16.98 27.48 49.06
N SER A 177 -15.95 26.66 49.31
CA SER A 177 -15.05 26.77 50.47
C SER A 177 -13.62 26.42 50.08
N PHE A 178 -12.65 27.21 50.56
CA PHE A 178 -11.22 27.02 50.28
C PHE A 178 -10.68 25.67 50.77
N GLY A 179 -11.29 25.07 51.80
CA GLY A 179 -10.92 23.74 52.30
C GLY A 179 -11.20 22.62 51.30
N GLY A 180 -12.24 22.76 50.46
CA GLY A 180 -12.53 21.80 49.42
C GLY A 180 -11.42 21.69 48.36
N VAL A 181 -10.76 22.81 48.03
CA VAL A 181 -9.68 22.83 47.04
C VAL A 181 -8.51 21.91 47.45
N PHE A 182 -8.20 21.85 48.75
CA PHE A 182 -7.19 20.94 49.28
C PHE A 182 -7.59 19.46 49.14
N VAL A 183 -8.87 19.15 49.33
CA VAL A 183 -9.39 17.78 49.13
C VAL A 183 -9.29 17.39 47.65
N PHE A 184 -9.66 18.28 46.73
CA PHE A 184 -9.53 18.06 45.29
C PHE A 184 -8.08 17.88 44.83
N LEU A 185 -7.14 18.62 45.43
CA LEU A 185 -5.73 18.55 45.07
C LEU A 185 -5.03 17.30 45.61
N THR A 186 -5.56 16.71 46.69
CA THR A 186 -4.98 15.53 47.36
C THR A 186 -4.72 14.36 46.41
N PRO A 187 -5.71 13.84 45.65
CA PRO A 187 -5.48 12.70 44.76
C PRO A 187 -4.49 13.04 43.63
N ILE A 188 -4.49 14.28 43.12
CA ILE A 188 -3.52 14.75 42.12
C ILE A 188 -2.09 14.72 42.68
N CYS A 189 -1.88 15.27 43.88
CA CYS A 189 -0.58 15.26 44.54
C CYS A 189 -0.08 13.83 44.79
N VAL A 190 -0.96 12.93 45.25
CA VAL A 190 -0.62 11.52 45.48
C VAL A 190 -0.20 10.84 44.17
N LEU A 191 -0.92 11.06 43.07
CA LEU A 191 -0.55 10.50 41.77
C LEU A 191 0.81 11.05 41.29
N CYS A 192 1.07 12.35 41.44
CA CYS A 192 2.36 12.94 41.08
C CYS A 192 3.52 12.34 41.88
N ILE A 193 3.36 12.18 43.20
CA ILE A 193 4.37 11.57 44.07
C ILE A 193 4.59 10.10 43.68
N ALA A 194 3.51 9.35 43.43
CA ALA A 194 3.59 7.96 42.99
C ALA A 194 4.31 7.83 41.64
N ALA A 195 3.98 8.68 40.67
CA ALA A 195 4.63 8.70 39.36
C ALA A 195 6.11 9.06 39.47
N ALA A 196 6.47 10.06 40.30
CA ALA A 196 7.85 10.41 40.57
C ALA A 196 8.62 9.24 41.21
N GLY A 197 8.02 8.56 42.20
CA GLY A 197 8.60 7.37 42.82
C GLY A 197 8.84 6.23 41.82
N VAL A 198 7.86 5.96 40.95
CA VAL A 198 8.00 4.94 39.89
C VAL A 198 9.11 5.31 38.90
N SER A 199 9.25 6.59 38.55
CA SER A 199 10.28 7.05 37.60
C SER A 199 11.73 6.83 38.08
N VAL A 200 11.94 6.72 39.40
CA VAL A 200 13.26 6.42 39.98
C VAL A 200 13.69 4.98 39.66
N PHE A 201 12.73 4.04 39.63
CA PHE A 201 13.00 2.61 39.44
C PHE A 201 12.79 2.15 37.99
N TYR A 202 11.95 2.83 37.22
CA TYR A 202 11.58 2.43 35.86
C TYR A 202 11.86 3.55 34.85
N ARG A 203 12.63 3.22 33.81
CA ARG A 203 13.02 4.16 32.74
C ARG A 203 11.88 4.45 31.74
N THR A 204 10.93 3.53 31.63
CA THR A 204 9.77 3.64 30.73
C THR A 204 8.54 3.09 31.42
N VAL A 205 7.45 3.85 31.40
CA VAL A 205 6.15 3.44 31.95
C VAL A 205 5.19 3.18 30.79
N SER A 206 4.42 2.10 30.85
CA SER A 206 3.43 1.77 29.83
C SER A 206 2.34 2.85 29.75
N ALA A 207 1.98 3.25 28.55
CA ALA A 207 0.86 4.18 28.31
C ALA A 207 -0.45 3.66 28.90
N VAL A 208 -0.66 2.33 28.93
CA VAL A 208 -1.83 1.68 29.54
C VAL A 208 -1.87 1.94 31.05
N THR A 209 -0.72 1.85 31.73
CA THR A 209 -0.61 2.12 33.17
C THR A 209 -0.95 3.57 33.49
N ILE A 210 -0.46 4.51 32.67
CA ILE A 210 -0.79 5.94 32.82
C ILE A 210 -2.30 6.16 32.63
N GLY A 211 -2.90 5.49 31.64
CA GLY A 211 -4.35 5.54 31.39
C GLY A 211 -5.18 5.08 32.60
N PHE A 212 -4.86 3.94 33.20
CA PHE A 212 -5.53 3.47 34.42
C PHE A 212 -5.34 4.41 35.61
N GLY A 213 -4.15 5.03 35.75
CA GLY A 213 -3.90 6.03 36.80
C GLY A 213 -4.82 7.25 36.69
N ALA A 214 -5.09 7.72 35.47
CA ALA A 214 -6.02 8.83 35.23
C ALA A 214 -7.47 8.46 35.58
N VAL A 215 -7.89 7.21 35.31
CA VAL A 215 -9.23 6.72 35.69
C VAL A 215 -9.38 6.66 37.22
N LEU A 216 -8.37 6.14 37.93
CA LEU A 216 -8.38 6.09 39.39
C LEU A 216 -8.45 7.49 40.02
N LEU A 217 -7.74 8.47 39.44
CA LEU A 217 -7.86 9.88 39.83
C LEU A 217 -9.31 10.37 39.73
N GLY A 218 -9.97 10.10 38.60
CA GLY A 218 -11.35 10.54 38.38
C GLY A 218 -12.36 9.92 39.34
N ILE A 219 -12.14 8.69 39.80
CA ILE A 219 -13.02 8.01 40.77
C ILE A 219 -12.75 8.50 42.21
N SER A 220 -11.54 9.00 42.48
CA SER A 220 -11.12 9.41 43.83
C SER A 220 -11.57 10.83 44.22
N VAL A 221 -12.03 11.62 43.24
CA VAL A 221 -12.55 12.99 43.40
C VAL A 221 -14.06 12.96 43.49
#